data_AF-A0A954S7I1-F1
#
_entry.id   AF-A0A954S7I1-F1
#
_cell.length_a   1.000
_cell.length_b   1.000
_cell.length_c   1.000
_cell.angle_alpha   90.00
_cell.angle_beta   90.00
_cell.angle_gamma   90.00
#
_symmetry.space_group_name_H-M   'P 1'
#
loop_
_entity.id
_entity.type
_entity.pdbx_description
1 polymer ?
#
loop_
_entity_poly.entity_id
_entity_poly.type
_entity_poly.pdbx_seq_one_letter_code
_entity_poly.pdbx_strand_id
1 'polypeptide(L)'
;MKKNKGFTLIELLVVIAIIALLIGILLPSLGRARDSAKNVLCQNNLRQIGIGFQMYFDDQKNPVFPDTHPRLATVFDRWNVMVALRPYLEGGMQEGGAFDCPSALAETSVRDPITRKDMEQGRLFHVWDI
;
A
#
# COMPACT_ATOMS: atom_id res chain seq x y z
N MET A 1 23.23 -51.76 -24.58
CA MET A 1 23.26 -51.70 -23.09
C MET A 1 23.52 -50.24 -22.70
N LYS A 2 22.52 -49.53 -22.18
CA LYS A 2 22.66 -48.14 -21.72
C LYS A 2 23.41 -48.16 -20.39
N LYS A 3 24.65 -47.64 -20.36
CA LYS A 3 25.39 -47.41 -19.11
C LYS A 3 24.71 -46.25 -18.38
N ASN A 4 23.94 -46.58 -17.34
CA ASN A 4 23.43 -45.56 -16.42
C ASN A 4 24.64 -45.03 -15.62
N LYS A 5 25.05 -43.79 -15.91
CA LYS A 5 26.05 -43.09 -15.10
C LYS A 5 25.40 -42.77 -13.76
N GLY A 6 25.86 -43.38 -12.68
CA GLY A 6 25.43 -43.04 -11.32
C GLY A 6 25.97 -41.66 -10.96
N PHE A 7 25.12 -40.82 -10.36
CA PHE A 7 25.52 -39.54 -9.81
C PHE A 7 26.45 -39.79 -8.61
N THR A 8 27.60 -39.14 -8.58
CA THR A 8 28.50 -39.28 -7.43
C THR A 8 27.99 -38.43 -6.26
N LEU A 9 28.14 -38.92 -5.03
CA LEU A 9 27.73 -38.20 -3.81
C LEU A 9 28.40 -36.82 -3.71
N ILE A 10 29.63 -36.70 -4.24
CA ILE A 10 30.39 -35.44 -4.26
C ILE A 10 29.83 -34.43 -5.25
N GLU A 11 29.37 -34.85 -6.43
CA GLU A 11 28.72 -33.96 -7.40
C GLU A 11 27.44 -33.34 -6.82
N LEU A 12 26.65 -34.13 -6.09
CA LEU A 12 25.45 -33.63 -5.42
C LEU A 12 25.79 -32.62 -4.31
N LEU A 13 26.83 -32.93 -3.52
CA LEU A 13 27.26 -32.10 -2.39
C LEU A 13 27.78 -30.72 -2.82
N VAL A 14 28.56 -30.67 -3.90
CA VAL A 14 29.08 -29.40 -4.44
C VAL A 14 27.94 -28.52 -4.96
N VAL A 15 26.94 -29.12 -5.61
CA VAL A 15 25.80 -28.37 -6.17
C VAL A 15 24.98 -27.69 -5.08
N ILE A 16 24.65 -28.41 -4.00
CA ILE A 16 23.90 -27.81 -2.89
C ILE A 16 24.71 -26.72 -2.17
N ALA A 17 26.03 -26.87 -2.09
CA ALA A 17 26.91 -25.86 -1.51
C ALA A 17 26.90 -24.55 -2.33
N ILE A 18 26.93 -24.65 -3.66
CA ILE A 18 26.84 -23.48 -4.54
C ILE A 18 25.45 -22.83 -4.45
N ILE A 19 24.37 -23.62 -4.44
CA ILE A 19 23.00 -23.09 -4.30
C ILE A 19 22.84 -22.34 -2.97
N ALA A 20 23.36 -22.88 -1.87
CA ALA A 20 23.31 -22.24 -0.55
C ALA A 20 24.05 -20.89 -0.54
N LEU A 21 25.24 -20.82 -1.17
CA LEU A 21 26.00 -19.58 -1.31
C LEU A 21 25.21 -18.53 -2.11
N LEU A 22 24.63 -18.93 -3.25
CA LEU A 22 23.84 -18.02 -4.09
C LEU A 22 22.62 -17.49 -3.34
N ILE A 23 21.84 -18.37 -2.70
CA ILE A 23 20.66 -17.95 -1.92
C ILE A 23 21.05 -16.99 -0.79
N GLY A 24 22.19 -17.22 -0.13
CA GLY A 24 22.71 -16.33 0.91
C GLY A 24 22.93 -14.89 0.44
N ILE A 25 23.29 -14.69 -0.83
CA ILE A 25 23.49 -13.36 -1.42
C ILE A 25 22.15 -12.78 -1.93
N LEU A 26 21.25 -13.62 -2.46
CA LEU A 26 19.96 -13.17 -3.02
C LEU A 26 18.93 -12.76 -1.95
N LEU A 27 18.87 -13.45 -0.82
CA LEU A 27 17.89 -13.18 0.26
C LEU A 27 17.91 -11.73 0.78
N PRO A 28 19.06 -11.14 1.16
CA PRO A 28 19.08 -9.75 1.65
C PRO A 28 18.70 -8.74 0.56
N SER A 29 19.02 -9.03 -0.70
CA SER A 29 18.63 -8.19 -1.84
C SER A 29 17.11 -8.21 -2.07
N LEU A 30 16.48 -9.38 -1.88
CA LEU A 30 15.05 -9.54 -2.08
C LEU A 30 14.20 -8.75 -1.06
N GLY A 31 14.67 -8.62 0.18
CA GLY A 31 14.03 -7.78 1.19
C GLY A 31 13.92 -6.32 0.75
N ARG A 32 15.05 -5.72 0.34
CA ARG A 32 15.10 -4.33 -0.15
C ARG A 32 14.27 -4.12 -1.42
N ALA A 33 14.29 -5.09 -2.34
CA ALA A 33 13.48 -5.05 -3.54
C ALA A 33 11.98 -5.05 -3.22
N ARG A 34 11.54 -5.85 -2.24
CA ARG A 34 10.15 -5.90 -1.79
C ARG A 34 9.68 -4.58 -1.18
N ASP A 35 10.51 -3.96 -0.34
CA ASP A 35 10.14 -2.67 0.27
C ASP A 35 10.13 -1.53 -0.76
N SER A 36 11.06 -1.57 -1.72
CA SER A 36 11.03 -0.65 -2.87
C SER A 36 9.75 -0.84 -3.70
N ALA A 37 9.33 -2.08 -3.94
CA ALA A 37 8.09 -2.38 -4.66
C ALA A 37 6.85 -1.84 -3.93
N LYS A 38 6.76 -2.02 -2.60
CA LYS A 38 5.69 -1.44 -1.79
C LYS A 38 5.64 0.09 -1.90
N ASN A 39 6.80 0.75 -1.90
CA ASN A 39 6.89 2.21 -2.04
C ASN A 39 6.40 2.67 -3.43
N VAL A 40 6.78 1.95 -4.49
CA VAL A 40 6.29 2.25 -5.86
C VAL A 40 4.77 2.11 -5.93
N LEU A 41 4.19 1.08 -5.30
CA LEU A 41 2.74 0.92 -5.17
C LEU A 41 2.10 2.13 -4.49
N CYS A 42 2.63 2.56 -3.34
CA CYS A 42 2.10 3.73 -2.63
C CYS A 42 2.20 5.02 -3.46
N GLN A 43 3.32 5.24 -4.18
CA GLN A 43 3.47 6.39 -5.06
C GLN A 43 2.46 6.38 -6.21
N ASN A 44 2.22 5.21 -6.81
CA ASN A 44 1.22 5.08 -7.86
C ASN A 44 -0.20 5.32 -7.33
N ASN A 45 -0.50 4.88 -6.12
CA ASN A 45 -1.77 5.13 -5.45
C ASN A 45 -1.98 6.63 -5.16
N LEU A 46 -0.96 7.34 -4.68
CA LEU A 46 -1.00 8.79 -4.49
C LEU A 46 -1.19 9.54 -5.82
N ARG A 47 -0.55 9.08 -6.89
CA ARG A 47 -0.76 9.63 -8.23
C ARG A 47 -2.19 9.46 -8.70
N GLN A 48 -2.80 8.29 -8.48
CA GLN A 48 -4.21 8.05 -8.80
C GLN A 48 -5.13 8.98 -8.02
N ILE A 49 -4.88 9.19 -6.71
CA ILE A 49 -5.62 10.17 -5.90
C ILE A 49 -5.51 11.58 -6.49
N GLY A 50 -4.31 12.02 -6.86
CA GLY A 50 -4.10 13.34 -7.49
C GLY A 50 -4.85 13.51 -8.81
N ILE A 51 -4.87 12.48 -9.65
CA ILE A 51 -5.66 12.47 -10.89
C ILE A 51 -7.16 12.51 -10.58
N GLY A 52 -7.63 11.72 -9.61
CA GLY A 52 -9.02 11.72 -9.18
C GLY A 52 -9.47 13.08 -8.66
N PHE A 53 -8.59 13.80 -7.95
CA PHE A 53 -8.82 15.18 -7.56
C PHE A 53 -9.01 16.09 -8.75
N GLN A 54 -8.11 16.02 -9.74
CA GLN A 54 -8.22 16.85 -10.94
C GLN A 54 -9.56 16.60 -11.66
N MET A 55 -9.95 15.34 -11.85
CA MET A 55 -11.24 14.98 -12.46
C MET A 55 -12.43 15.51 -11.65
N TYR A 56 -12.34 15.42 -10.32
CA TYR A 56 -13.36 15.97 -9.43
C TYR A 56 -13.50 17.49 -9.57
N PHE A 57 -12.37 18.22 -9.59
CA PHE A 57 -12.37 19.67 -9.75
C PHE A 57 -12.90 20.11 -11.12
N ASP A 58 -12.64 19.33 -12.17
CA ASP A 58 -13.14 19.60 -13.53
C ASP A 58 -14.66 19.37 -13.65
N ASP A 59 -15.21 18.35 -12.98
CA ASP A 59 -16.63 18.00 -13.05
C ASP A 59 -17.55 18.91 -12.21
N GLN A 60 -17.03 19.49 -11.11
CA GLN A 60 -17.82 20.31 -10.20
C GLN A 60 -17.83 21.79 -10.60
N LYS A 61 -19.03 22.39 -10.67
CA LYS A 61 -19.19 23.82 -10.96
C LYS A 61 -18.68 24.77 -9.86
N ASN A 62 -18.67 24.31 -8.61
CA ASN A 62 -18.15 25.05 -7.46
C ASN A 62 -17.44 24.07 -6.53
N PRO A 63 -16.20 23.68 -6.86
CA PRO A 63 -15.53 22.63 -6.12
C PRO A 63 -15.09 23.13 -4.74
N VAL A 64 -15.55 22.43 -3.71
CA VAL A 64 -15.14 22.68 -2.33
C VAL A 64 -13.90 21.84 -2.03
N PHE A 65 -12.88 22.45 -1.43
CA PHE A 65 -11.70 21.72 -0.95
C PHE A 65 -12.12 20.76 0.18
N PRO A 66 -11.74 19.47 0.12
CA PRO A 66 -12.14 18.52 1.15
C PRO A 66 -11.56 18.94 2.50
N ASP A 67 -12.41 18.92 3.51
CA ASP A 67 -11.98 19.12 4.88
C ASP A 67 -11.39 17.79 5.40
N THR A 68 -10.16 17.82 5.93
CA THR A 68 -9.49 16.61 6.44
C THR A 68 -9.93 16.25 7.87
N HIS A 69 -10.84 17.04 8.46
CA HIS A 69 -11.20 16.94 9.88
C HIS A 69 -12.54 16.21 10.09
N PRO A 70 -12.56 14.99 10.64
CA PRO A 70 -13.76 14.15 10.70
C PRO A 70 -14.81 14.56 11.75
N ARG A 71 -14.62 15.65 12.52
CA ARG A 71 -15.43 15.97 13.72
C ARG A 71 -16.51 17.05 13.62
N LEU A 72 -16.65 17.79 12.53
CA LEU A 72 -17.69 18.83 12.47
C LEU A 72 -19.02 18.26 11.97
N ALA A 73 -19.67 17.51 12.85
CA ALA A 73 -21.04 17.04 12.70
C ALA A 73 -22.06 18.17 12.97
N THR A 74 -21.87 19.37 12.39
CA THR A 74 -22.90 20.42 12.36
C THR A 74 -23.35 20.70 10.93
N VAL A 75 -24.22 19.80 10.48
CA VAL A 75 -25.42 19.95 9.65
C VAL A 75 -25.35 20.43 8.19
N PHE A 76 -24.27 21.00 7.63
CA PHE A 76 -24.36 21.46 6.21
C PHE A 76 -23.35 21.06 5.13
N ASP A 77 -22.19 20.45 5.33
CA ASP A 77 -21.45 19.88 4.17
C ASP A 77 -20.42 18.80 4.54
N ARG A 78 -20.84 17.53 4.48
CA ARG A 78 -20.01 16.34 4.75
C ARG A 78 -19.12 15.95 3.56
N TRP A 79 -18.25 16.85 3.10
CA TRP A 79 -17.29 16.51 2.03
C TRP A 79 -16.05 15.79 2.58
N ASN A 80 -16.16 14.46 2.73
CA ASN A 80 -15.04 13.57 3.03
C ASN A 80 -14.33 13.16 1.72
N VAL A 81 -13.04 13.42 1.60
CA VAL A 81 -12.21 13.11 0.41
C VAL A 81 -12.37 11.66 -0.08
N MET A 82 -12.49 10.69 0.83
CA MET A 82 -12.65 9.28 0.47
C MET A 82 -14.03 8.96 -0.13
N VAL A 83 -15.05 9.76 0.21
CA VAL A 83 -16.40 9.63 -0.35
C VAL A 83 -16.50 10.39 -1.67
N ALA A 84 -15.95 11.60 -1.69
CA ALA A 84 -15.87 12.51 -2.82
C ALA A 84 -15.21 11.90 -4.06
N LEU A 85 -14.05 11.26 -3.86
CA LEU A 85 -13.23 10.73 -4.95
C LEU A 85 -13.59 9.31 -5.36
N ARG A 86 -14.56 8.68 -4.68
CA ARG A 86 -14.99 7.30 -4.96
C ARG A 86 -15.37 7.04 -6.44
N PRO A 87 -16.08 7.93 -7.16
CA PRO A 87 -16.38 7.67 -8.57
C PRO A 87 -15.18 7.86 -9.50
N TYR A 88 -14.11 8.50 -9.02
CA TYR A 88 -12.90 8.81 -9.80
C TYR A 88 -11.73 7.87 -9.49
N LEU A 89 -11.84 7.04 -8.45
CA LEU A 89 -10.79 6.12 -8.01
C LEU A 89 -11.26 4.68 -8.06
N GLU A 90 -10.57 3.85 -8.85
CA GLU A 90 -10.79 2.41 -8.86
C GLU A 90 -10.39 1.81 -7.50
N GLY A 91 -11.26 0.98 -6.92
CA GLY A 91 -10.98 0.26 -5.66
C GLY A 91 -11.29 1.01 -4.35
N GLY A 92 -11.60 2.32 -4.37
CA GLY A 92 -12.14 3.06 -3.21
C GLY A 92 -11.46 2.78 -1.86
N MET A 93 -12.27 2.54 -0.81
CA MET A 93 -11.83 2.18 0.56
C MET A 93 -11.60 0.66 0.77
N GLN A 94 -11.46 -0.13 -0.29
CA GLN A 94 -11.26 -1.58 -0.18
C GLN A 94 -9.78 -1.90 0.01
N GLU A 95 -9.48 -3.12 0.48
CA GLU A 95 -8.11 -3.61 0.58
C GLU A 95 -7.44 -3.61 -0.79
N GLY A 96 -6.29 -2.95 -0.90
CA GLY A 96 -5.59 -2.73 -2.18
C GLY A 96 -6.10 -1.56 -3.01
N GLY A 97 -7.04 -0.75 -2.52
CA GLY A 97 -7.51 0.47 -3.18
C GLY A 97 -6.50 1.62 -3.14
N ALA A 98 -6.82 2.72 -3.81
CA ALA A 98 -5.93 3.89 -3.92
C ALA A 98 -5.57 4.55 -2.57
N PHE A 99 -6.38 4.37 -1.52
CA PHE A 99 -6.08 4.88 -0.17
C PHE A 99 -5.27 3.92 0.70
N ASP A 100 -4.93 2.75 0.18
CA ASP A 100 -4.22 1.71 0.91
C ASP A 100 -2.73 1.71 0.54
N CYS A 101 -1.86 1.98 1.51
CA CYS A 101 -0.42 1.96 1.33
C CYS A 101 0.21 0.87 2.20
N PRO A 102 0.78 -0.21 1.61
CA PRO A 102 1.43 -1.28 2.36
C PRO A 102 2.74 -0.86 3.06
N SER A 103 3.27 0.33 2.76
CA SER A 103 4.41 0.93 3.46
C SER A 103 4.00 1.87 4.60
N ALA A 104 2.71 2.11 4.81
CA ALA A 104 2.24 2.94 5.92
C ALA A 104 2.57 2.26 7.26
N LEU A 105 2.91 3.06 8.28
CA LEU A 105 3.11 2.55 9.63
C LEU A 105 1.80 1.92 10.11
N ALA A 106 1.88 0.79 10.83
CA ALA A 106 0.71 0.02 11.25
C ALA A 106 -0.35 0.91 11.92
N GLU A 107 0.05 1.79 12.84
CA GLU A 107 -0.83 2.72 13.56
C GLU A 107 -1.49 3.80 12.69
N THR A 108 -0.99 4.01 11.46
CA THR A 108 -1.49 4.99 10.50
C THR A 108 -2.22 4.35 9.31
N SER A 109 -2.25 3.02 9.24
CA SER A 109 -2.84 2.29 8.13
C SER A 109 -4.32 2.00 8.39
N VAL A 110 -5.20 2.20 7.39
CA VAL A 110 -6.62 1.81 7.45
C VAL A 110 -6.81 0.28 7.59
N ARG A 111 -5.74 -0.49 7.36
CA ARG A 111 -5.70 -1.93 7.63
C ARG A 111 -5.64 -2.26 9.12
N ASP A 112 -5.10 -1.36 9.95
CA ASP A 112 -5.06 -1.60 11.39
C ASP A 112 -6.47 -1.49 11.99
N PRO A 113 -6.91 -2.46 12.81
CA PRO A 113 -8.26 -2.47 13.37
C PRO A 113 -8.56 -1.28 14.28
N ILE A 114 -7.54 -0.72 14.94
CA ILE A 114 -7.69 0.44 15.83
C ILE A 114 -7.85 1.69 14.97
N THR A 115 -6.95 1.90 14.01
CA THR A 115 -7.01 3.02 13.07
C THR A 115 -8.30 3.02 12.24
N ARG A 116 -8.78 1.84 11.81
CA ARG A 116 -10.05 1.68 11.09
C ARG A 116 -11.24 2.09 11.96
N LYS A 117 -11.28 1.63 13.22
CA LYS A 117 -12.34 2.02 14.17
C LYS A 117 -12.27 3.50 14.50
N ASP A 118 -11.08 4.07 14.61
CA ASP A 118 -10.88 5.49 14.88
C ASP A 118 -11.35 6.34 13.70
N MET A 119 -11.09 5.90 12.46
CA MET A 119 -11.66 6.50 11.24
C MET A 119 -13.19 6.41 11.20
N GLU A 120 -13.77 5.24 11.49
CA GLU A 120 -15.22 5.04 11.52
C GLU A 120 -15.90 5.86 12.63
N GLN A 121 -15.20 6.11 13.73
CA GLN A 121 -15.70 6.85 14.90
C GLN A 121 -15.32 8.34 14.89
N GLY A 122 -14.65 8.82 13.84
CA GLY A 122 -14.22 10.23 13.73
C GLY A 122 -13.27 10.68 14.84
N ARG A 123 -12.45 9.77 15.38
CA ARG A 123 -11.37 10.10 16.32
C ARG A 123 -10.12 10.49 15.52
N LEU A 124 -9.52 11.62 15.89
CA LEU A 124 -8.40 12.26 15.20
C LEU A 124 -7.20 11.32 15.04
N PHE A 125 -6.65 11.25 13.83
CA PHE A 125 -5.23 10.96 13.70
C PHE A 125 -4.46 12.12 14.34
N HIS A 126 -3.78 11.88 15.44
CA HIS A 126 -2.74 12.78 15.94
C HIS A 126 -1.54 12.69 14.97
N VAL A 127 -1.63 13.39 13.82
CA VAL A 127 -0.49 13.52 12.87
C VAL A 127 0.46 14.64 13.31
N TRP A 128 0.10 15.42 14.34
CA TRP A 128 0.83 16.60 14.80
C TRP A 128 1.03 16.64 16.32
N ASP A 129 1.41 15.51 16.94
CA ASP A 129 2.07 15.57 18.25
C ASP A 129 3.59 15.42 18.02
N ILE A 130 4.21 16.56 17.71
CA ILE A 130 5.64 16.82 17.95
C ILE A 130 5.72 17.75 19.16
#